data_AF-A0A4Q2ZCQ8-F1
#
_entry.id   AF-A0A4Q2ZCQ8-F1
#
_cell.length_a   1.000
_cell.length_b   1.000
_cell.length_c   1.000
_cell.angle_alpha   90.00
_cell.angle_beta   90.00
_cell.angle_gamma   90.00
#
_symmetry.space_group_name_H-M   'P 1'
#
loop_
_entity.id
_entity.type
_entity.pdbx_description
1 polymer ?
#
loop_
_entity_poly.entity_id
_entity_poly.type
_entity_poly.pdbx_seq_one_letter_code
_entity_poly.pdbx_strand_id
1 'polypeptide(L)'
;MGRCKTLSAVYDTVRFMLIRLRYASTLSDATTPDDLVAIVAWSAEWNRAHAITGILAVDGRKVMQVLEGSAEAVDALFVQIARDPRHHGVIVLDRFEIPEVSFDDWGMVRRSMVAMLLTVEGW
;
A
#
# COMPACT_ATOMS: atom_id res chain seq x y z
N MET A 1 7.13 -47.85 -2.22
CA MET A 1 8.00 -47.05 -3.12
C MET A 1 7.09 -46.26 -4.04
N GLY A 2 7.08 -44.94 -4.15
CA GLY A 2 7.97 -43.88 -3.74
C GLY A 2 7.52 -42.67 -4.57
N ARG A 3 6.75 -41.76 -3.96
CA ARG A 3 6.03 -40.67 -4.63
C ARG A 3 7.03 -39.78 -5.38
N CYS A 4 6.78 -39.52 -6.66
CA CYS A 4 7.51 -38.55 -7.47
C CYS A 4 7.24 -37.14 -6.89
N LYS A 5 8.13 -36.70 -5.99
CA LYS A 5 8.18 -35.35 -5.43
C LYS A 5 9.10 -34.49 -6.30
N THR A 6 8.73 -34.20 -7.55
CA THR A 6 9.62 -33.38 -8.40
C THR A 6 8.89 -32.50 -9.41
N LEU A 7 7.75 -31.92 -9.02
CA LEU A 7 7.13 -30.83 -9.79
C LEU A 7 6.71 -29.62 -8.93
N SER A 8 6.72 -29.69 -7.59
CA SER A 8 6.35 -28.52 -6.75
C SER A 8 7.52 -27.56 -6.48
N ALA A 9 8.77 -28.00 -6.62
CA ALA A 9 9.93 -27.20 -6.20
C ALA A 9 10.34 -26.11 -7.21
N VAL A 10 9.93 -26.21 -8.48
CA VAL A 10 10.29 -25.22 -9.52
C VAL A 10 9.29 -24.05 -9.58
N TYR A 11 8.03 -24.30 -9.22
CA TYR A 11 7.02 -23.24 -9.06
C TYR A 11 7.14 -22.47 -7.73
N ASP A 12 7.92 -22.99 -6.77
CA ASP A 12 8.19 -22.32 -5.49
C ASP A 12 9.21 -21.16 -5.63
N THR A 13 9.90 -21.04 -6.77
CA THR A 13 10.96 -20.03 -6.99
C THR A 13 10.46 -18.73 -7.63
N VAL A 14 9.19 -18.66 -8.02
CA VAL A 14 8.52 -17.39 -8.35
C VAL A 14 7.42 -17.15 -7.32
N ARG A 15 7.80 -17.13 -6.04
CA ARG A 15 6.92 -16.56 -5.02
C ARG A 15 6.80 -15.08 -5.31
N PHE A 16 5.61 -14.65 -5.74
CA PHE A 16 5.25 -13.24 -5.67
C PHE A 16 5.23 -12.85 -4.21
N MET A 17 6.34 -12.28 -3.75
CA MET A 17 6.51 -11.85 -2.37
C MET A 17 5.58 -10.66 -2.16
N LEU A 18 4.47 -10.90 -1.44
CA LEU A 18 3.56 -9.84 -1.06
C LEU A 18 4.18 -9.08 0.11
N ILE A 19 4.07 -7.76 0.06
CA ILE A 19 4.52 -6.89 1.14
C ILE A 19 3.42 -5.96 1.57
N ARG A 20 3.53 -5.50 2.82
CA ARG A 20 2.89 -4.29 3.31
C ARG A 20 3.97 -3.22 3.44
N LEU A 21 3.71 -2.02 2.92
CA LEU A 21 4.50 -0.81 3.16
C LEU A 21 3.59 0.23 3.81
N ARG A 22 4.04 0.76 4.93
CA ARG A 22 3.35 1.87 5.60
C ARG A 22 4.25 3.06 5.74
N TYR A 23 3.72 4.22 5.42
CA TYR A 23 4.48 5.45 5.52
C TYR A 23 3.61 6.58 6.09
N ALA A 24 4.30 7.60 6.60
CA ALA A 24 3.72 8.87 7.00
C ALA A 24 4.36 10.03 6.23
N SER A 25 3.60 11.10 6.02
CA SER A 25 4.09 12.32 5.38
C SER A 25 3.25 13.53 5.81
N THR A 26 3.58 14.72 5.32
CA THR A 26 2.80 15.94 5.52
C THR A 26 2.39 16.53 4.17
N LEU A 27 1.12 16.84 3.98
CA LEU A 27 0.63 17.55 2.79
C LEU A 27 1.27 18.93 2.69
N SER A 28 1.66 19.30 1.47
CA SER A 28 2.12 20.64 1.14
C SER A 28 1.00 21.67 1.35
N ASP A 29 1.35 22.92 1.65
CA ASP A 29 0.37 24.00 1.91
C ASP A 29 -0.58 24.25 0.74
N ALA A 30 -0.11 24.00 -0.49
CA ALA A 30 -0.88 24.16 -1.71
C ALA A 30 -1.87 23.01 -1.98
N THR A 31 -1.74 21.89 -1.28
CA THR A 31 -2.60 20.72 -1.51
C THR A 31 -3.97 20.93 -0.88
N THR A 32 -5.00 20.92 -1.73
CA THR A 32 -6.37 21.23 -1.34
C THR A 32 -7.16 19.97 -0.95
N PRO A 33 -8.31 20.13 -0.26
CA PRO A 33 -9.23 19.01 -0.04
C PRO A 33 -9.71 18.34 -1.34
N ASP A 34 -9.89 19.11 -2.42
CA ASP A 34 -10.30 18.58 -3.72
C ASP A 34 -9.20 17.74 -4.36
N ASP A 35 -7.94 18.13 -4.19
CA ASP A 35 -6.79 17.31 -4.60
C ASP A 35 -6.81 15.95 -3.89
N LEU A 36 -7.18 15.91 -2.60
CA LEU A 36 -7.28 14.65 -1.86
C LEU A 36 -8.39 13.75 -2.39
N VAL A 37 -9.55 14.32 -2.74
CA VAL A 37 -10.65 13.57 -3.35
C VAL A 37 -10.19 12.99 -4.70
N ALA A 38 -9.51 13.79 -5.51
CA ALA A 38 -8.97 13.36 -6.79
C ALA A 38 -7.88 12.28 -6.63
N ILE A 39 -6.97 12.43 -5.66
CA ILE A 39 -5.93 11.45 -5.34
C ILE A 39 -6.56 10.12 -4.97
N VAL A 40 -7.55 10.10 -4.08
CA VAL A 40 -8.20 8.85 -3.66
C VAL A 40 -8.90 8.17 -4.83
N ALA A 41 -9.64 8.92 -5.64
CA ALA A 41 -10.34 8.37 -6.80
C ALA A 41 -9.37 7.80 -7.85
N TRP A 42 -8.31 8.54 -8.19
CA TRP A 42 -7.29 8.10 -9.12
C TRP A 42 -6.52 6.89 -8.59
N SER A 43 -6.14 6.92 -7.30
CA SER A 43 -5.39 5.83 -6.67
C SER A 43 -6.23 4.56 -6.62
N ALA A 44 -7.53 4.64 -6.37
CA ALA A 44 -8.40 3.46 -6.34
C ALA A 44 -8.41 2.72 -7.68
N GLU A 45 -8.53 3.46 -8.80
CA GLU A 45 -8.53 2.90 -10.15
C GLU A 45 -7.14 2.36 -10.53
N TRP A 46 -6.10 3.18 -10.34
CA TRP A 46 -4.73 2.81 -10.71
C TRP A 46 -4.23 1.61 -9.90
N ASN A 47 -4.44 1.63 -8.58
CA ASN A 47 -3.99 0.54 -7.70
C ASN A 47 -4.69 -0.78 -8.05
N ARG A 48 -5.99 -0.75 -8.34
CA ARG A 48 -6.75 -1.95 -8.74
C ARG A 48 -6.17 -2.56 -10.02
N ALA A 49 -5.84 -1.74 -11.01
CA ALA A 49 -5.22 -2.21 -12.25
C ALA A 49 -3.83 -2.86 -12.06
N HIS A 50 -3.17 -2.59 -10.93
CA HIS A 50 -1.83 -3.08 -10.59
C HIS A 50 -1.83 -4.08 -9.41
N ALA A 51 -3.01 -4.57 -9.01
CA ALA A 51 -3.17 -5.48 -7.86
C ALA A 51 -2.54 -4.94 -6.57
N ILE A 52 -2.65 -3.63 -6.36
CA ILE A 52 -2.28 -2.95 -5.12
C ILE A 52 -3.56 -2.63 -4.35
N THR A 53 -3.55 -2.86 -3.05
CA THR A 53 -4.64 -2.50 -2.14
C THR A 53 -4.11 -1.62 -1.01
N GLY A 54 -4.99 -1.00 -0.24
CA GLY A 54 -4.55 -0.17 0.87
C GLY A 54 -5.54 0.87 1.36
N ILE A 55 -5.07 1.64 2.34
CA ILE A 55 -5.83 2.72 2.96
C ILE A 55 -5.01 3.99 3.03
N LEU A 56 -5.67 5.12 2.81
CA LEU A 56 -5.12 6.46 2.99
C LEU A 56 -5.86 7.16 4.13
N ALA A 57 -5.13 7.64 5.13
CA ALA A 57 -5.67 8.46 6.20
C ALA A 57 -5.05 9.86 6.16
N VAL A 58 -5.91 10.88 6.27
CA VAL A 58 -5.50 12.28 6.35
C VAL A 58 -6.19 12.93 7.54
N ASP A 59 -5.40 13.52 8.43
CA ASP A 59 -5.84 14.31 9.58
C ASP A 59 -5.14 15.67 9.58
N GLY A 60 -5.90 16.73 9.29
CA GLY A 60 -5.34 18.03 8.92
C GLY A 60 -4.43 17.90 7.70
N ARG A 61 -3.12 18.09 7.90
CA ARG A 61 -2.08 17.88 6.86
C ARG A 61 -1.28 16.60 7.06
N LYS A 62 -1.50 15.87 8.14
CA LYS A 62 -0.78 14.61 8.41
C LYS A 62 -1.38 13.53 7.53
N VAL A 63 -0.51 12.81 6.84
CA VAL A 63 -0.87 11.67 6.01
C VAL A 63 -0.27 10.42 6.62
N MET A 64 -1.03 9.35 6.61
CA MET A 64 -0.52 8.01 6.76
C MET A 64 -1.17 7.14 5.68
N GLN A 65 -0.39 6.24 5.07
CA GLN A 65 -0.90 5.35 4.04
C GLN A 65 -0.31 3.95 4.24
N VAL A 66 -1.15 2.94 3.97
CA VAL A 66 -0.76 1.54 3.85
C VAL A 66 -0.91 1.14 2.39
N LEU A 67 0.09 0.46 1.85
CA LEU A 67 0.11 -0.15 0.52
C LEU A 67 0.40 -1.64 0.66
N GLU A 68 -0.35 -2.47 -0.05
CA GLU A 68 -0.17 -3.92 -0.08
C GLU A 68 -0.24 -4.44 -1.50
N GLY A 69 0.57 -5.45 -1.81
CA GLY A 69 0.66 -6.02 -3.15
C GLY A 69 2.00 -6.71 -3.35
N SER A 70 2.34 -7.04 -4.59
CA SER A 70 3.67 -7.58 -4.89
C SER A 70 4.75 -6.57 -4.54
N ALA A 71 5.91 -7.04 -4.04
CA ALA A 71 7.03 -6.18 -3.69
C ALA A 71 7.42 -5.22 -4.82
N GLU A 72 7.48 -5.73 -6.04
CA GLU A 72 7.80 -4.94 -7.23
C GLU A 72 6.78 -3.82 -7.48
N ALA A 73 5.48 -4.12 -7.45
CA ALA A 73 4.44 -3.13 -7.73
C ALA A 73 4.38 -2.06 -6.62
N VAL A 74 4.45 -2.49 -5.35
CA VAL A 74 4.41 -1.58 -4.20
C VAL A 74 5.65 -0.68 -4.16
N ASP A 75 6.85 -1.23 -4.35
CA ASP A 75 8.08 -0.43 -4.32
C ASP A 75 8.11 0.57 -5.50
N ALA A 76 7.67 0.16 -6.70
CA ALA A 76 7.59 1.04 -7.86
C ALA A 76 6.59 2.21 -7.65
N LEU A 77 5.41 1.92 -7.11
CA LEU A 77 4.43 2.95 -6.76
C LEU A 77 4.96 3.88 -5.67
N PHE A 78 5.60 3.33 -4.63
CA PHE A 78 6.11 4.13 -3.52
C PHE A 78 7.20 5.11 -3.95
N VAL A 79 8.04 4.77 -4.94
CA VAL A 79 9.01 5.71 -5.51
C VAL A 79 8.34 6.93 -6.14
N GLN A 80 7.18 6.75 -6.80
CA GLN A 80 6.42 7.86 -7.38
C GLN A 80 5.78 8.70 -6.29
N ILE A 81 5.14 8.04 -5.31
CA ILE A 81 4.53 8.69 -4.16
C ILE A 81 5.56 9.54 -3.43
N ALA A 82 6.73 8.99 -3.10
CA ALA A 82 7.76 9.69 -2.34
C ALA A 82 8.31 10.97 -3.01
N ARG A 83 8.05 11.15 -4.31
CA ARG A 83 8.47 12.32 -5.10
C ARG A 83 7.32 13.26 -5.43
N ASP A 84 6.10 12.95 -5.01
CA ASP A 84 4.91 13.73 -5.32
C ASP A 84 4.98 15.11 -4.63
N PRO A 85 4.92 16.23 -5.37
CA PRO A 85 5.05 17.56 -4.79
C PRO A 85 3.89 17.96 -3.86
N ARG A 86 2.80 17.19 -3.85
CA ARG A 86 1.63 17.44 -3.00
C ARG A 86 1.86 17.06 -1.54
N HIS A 87 2.98 16.42 -1.22
CA HIS A 87 3.40 16.16 0.15
C HIS A 87 4.92 16.23 0.33
N HIS A 88 5.39 16.20 1.56
CA HIS A 88 6.80 16.19 1.91
C HIS A 88 7.04 15.44 3.23
N GLY A 89 8.31 15.25 3.59
CA GLY A 89 8.70 14.61 4.84
C GLY A 89 8.24 13.14 4.93
N VAL A 90 8.39 12.40 3.82
CA VAL A 90 7.97 11.00 3.71
C VAL A 90 8.88 10.11 4.56
N ILE A 91 8.28 9.36 5.48
CA ILE A 91 8.98 8.44 6.39
C ILE A 91 8.29 7.08 6.28
N VAL A 92 9.07 6.04 5.93
CA VAL A 92 8.61 4.65 6.02
C VAL A 92 8.57 4.26 7.48
N LEU A 93 7.40 3.81 7.95
CA LEU A 93 7.18 3.34 9.32
C LEU A 93 7.53 1.86 9.43
N ASP A 94 7.04 1.07 8.46
CA ASP A 94 7.33 -0.36 8.35
C ASP A 94 7.21 -0.85 6.90
N ARG A 95 7.97 -1.90 6.60
CA ARG A 95 7.90 -2.66 5.35
C ARG A 95 8.22 -4.12 5.66
N PHE A 96 7.27 -5.02 5.45
CA PHE A 96 7.43 -6.44 5.77
C PHE A 96 6.62 -7.33 4.82
N GLU A 97 7.01 -8.60 4.74
CA GLU A 97 6.29 -9.61 3.96
C GLU A 97 4.97 -9.97 4.64
N ILE A 98 3.92 -10.12 3.84
CA ILE A 98 2.59 -10.55 4.32
C ILE A 98 2.17 -11.84 3.59
N PRO A 99 1.45 -12.75 4.26
CA PRO A 99 0.98 -13.98 3.62
C PRO A 99 -0.14 -13.73 2.61
N GLU A 100 -0.93 -12.67 2.81
CA GLU A 100 -2.05 -12.24 1.98
C GLU A 100 -2.34 -10.75 2.20
N VAL A 101 -3.04 -10.12 1.25
CA VAL A 101 -3.53 -8.74 1.41
C VAL A 101 -4.68 -8.71 2.41
N SER A 102 -4.69 -7.72 3.29
CA SER A 102 -5.71 -7.53 4.34
C SER A 102 -6.94 -6.75 3.86
N PHE A 103 -6.89 -6.28 2.63
CA PHE A 103 -7.86 -5.38 2.04
C PHE A 103 -8.40 -6.03 0.76
N ASP A 104 -9.73 -6.02 0.57
CA ASP A 104 -10.37 -6.52 -0.66
C ASP A 104 -9.86 -5.81 -1.94
N ASP A 105 -10.43 -6.10 -3.12
CA ASP A 105 -10.04 -5.52 -4.43
C ASP A 105 -10.46 -4.04 -4.69
N TRP A 106 -10.65 -3.24 -3.64
CA TRP A 106 -11.11 -1.84 -3.73
C TRP A 106 -10.00 -0.88 -4.20
N GLY A 107 -8.73 -1.30 -4.15
CA GLY A 107 -7.57 -0.57 -4.67
C GLY A 107 -7.00 0.47 -3.70
N MET A 108 -7.80 1.44 -3.28
CA MET A 108 -7.44 2.43 -2.27
C MET A 108 -8.68 3.13 -1.75
N VAL A 109 -8.75 3.36 -0.44
CA VAL A 109 -9.85 4.16 0.14
C VAL A 109 -9.41 4.96 1.32
N ARG A 110 -10.13 6.07 1.51
CA ARG A 110 -9.95 6.96 2.63
C ARG A 110 -10.56 6.39 3.92
N ARG A 111 -9.78 6.43 5.01
CA ARG A 111 -10.19 6.08 6.38
C ARG A 111 -9.75 7.17 7.37
N SER A 112 -10.30 7.14 8.58
CA SER A 112 -9.82 8.01 9.68
C SER A 112 -8.49 7.50 10.21
N MET A 113 -7.68 8.38 10.82
CA MET A 113 -6.40 7.99 11.45
C MET A 113 -6.60 6.95 12.55
N VAL A 114 -7.71 7.02 13.30
CA VAL A 114 -8.08 6.03 14.32
C VAL A 114 -8.32 4.66 13.69
N ALA A 115 -9.05 4.59 12.58
CA ALA A 115 -9.25 3.32 11.89
C ALA A 115 -7.92 2.74 11.40
N MET A 116 -6.98 3.58 10.97
CA MET A 116 -5.65 3.14 10.56
C MET A 116 -4.83 2.55 11.71
N LEU A 117 -4.93 3.09 12.93
CA LEU A 117 -4.31 2.53 14.13
C LEU A 117 -4.93 1.18 14.55
N LEU A 118 -6.23 1.01 14.33
CA LEU A 118 -6.92 -0.26 14.63
C LEU A 118 -6.69 -1.32 13.55
N THR A 119 -6.30 -0.92 12.34
CA THR A 119 -5.92 -1.84 11.25
C THR A 119 -4.57 -2.52 11.53
N VAL A 120 -3.85 -2.09 12.57
CA VAL A 120 -2.52 -2.59 12.95
C VAL A 120 -2.56 -3.63 14.08
N GLU A 121 -3.67 -3.72 14.81
CA GLU A 121 -3.78 -4.53 16.04
C GLU A 121 -4.36 -5.92 15.75
N GLY A 122 -3.80 -6.60 14.77
CA GLY A 122 -4.12 -7.98 14.46
C GLY A 122 -3.08 -8.54 13.52
N TRP A 123 -2.58 -9.73 13.86
CA TRP A 123 -1.49 -10.51 13.24
C TRP A 123 -0.10 -10.24 13.81
#